data_AF-A0A954TMX9-F1
#
_entry.id   AF-A0A954TMX9-F1
#
_cell.length_a   1.000
_cell.length_b   1.000
_cell.length_c   1.000
_cell.angle_alpha   90.00
_cell.angle_beta   90.00
_cell.angle_gamma   90.00
#
_symmetry.space_group_name_H-M   'P 1'
#
loop_
_entity.id
_entity.type
_entity.pdbx_description
1 polymer ?
#
loop_
_entity_poly.entity_id
_entity_poly.type
_entity_poly.pdbx_seq_one_letter_code
_entity_poly.pdbx_strand_id
1 'polypeptide(L)'
;MMKFQGFPSDTISFLEDLRENNNRPWFAENKERYEASLLTPALQLIASLEKPLAKVAPLLRVEAKKVGGSLMRIYKDTRFSADKTPYKTNLGIQFRHQAGKDVHAPGVYLHVDPQEAFLAVGTWRPPSEALKKIRGSIVEHEANWRRLLKAKRFND
;
A
#
# COMPACT_ATOMS: atom_id res chain seq x y z
N MET A 1 2.86 -18.53 -11.16
CA MET A 1 2.59 -17.11 -11.44
C MET A 1 3.66 -16.59 -12.40
N MET A 2 3.29 -15.81 -13.41
CA MET A 2 4.26 -15.11 -14.24
C MET A 2 5.08 -14.13 -13.38
N LYS A 3 6.36 -13.96 -13.74
CA LYS A 3 7.28 -13.02 -13.09
C LYS A 3 6.78 -11.58 -13.31
N PHE A 4 6.91 -10.72 -12.29
CA PHE A 4 6.65 -9.28 -12.43
C PHE A 4 7.63 -8.67 -13.43
N GLN A 5 7.11 -8.01 -14.47
CA GLN A 5 7.90 -7.35 -15.51
C GLN A 5 7.79 -5.82 -15.47
N GLY A 6 7.10 -5.28 -14.46
CA GLY A 6 6.73 -3.86 -14.41
C GLY A 6 5.23 -3.67 -14.59
N PHE A 7 4.79 -2.44 -14.34
CA PHE A 7 3.45 -1.98 -14.71
C PHE A 7 3.46 -1.57 -16.19
N PRO A 8 2.43 -1.91 -16.98
CA PRO A 8 2.31 -1.40 -18.35
C PRO A 8 2.17 0.13 -18.36
N SER A 9 2.52 0.76 -19.47
CA SER A 9 2.35 2.22 -19.64
C SER A 9 0.90 2.68 -19.43
N ASP A 10 -0.06 1.83 -19.79
CA ASP A 10 -1.49 2.08 -19.60
C ASP A 10 -1.94 2.16 -18.13
N THR A 11 -1.12 1.74 -17.16
CA THR A 11 -1.48 1.81 -15.73
C THR A 11 -1.85 3.22 -15.29
N ILE A 12 -1.06 4.22 -15.71
CA ILE A 12 -1.31 5.62 -15.34
C ILE A 12 -2.53 6.16 -16.09
N SER A 13 -2.60 5.92 -17.40
CA SER A 13 -3.74 6.33 -18.23
C SER A 13 -5.06 5.75 -17.74
N PHE A 14 -5.10 4.48 -17.33
CA PHE A 14 -6.29 3.88 -16.73
C PHE A 14 -6.72 4.59 -15.45
N LEU A 15 -5.77 4.95 -14.57
CA LEU A 15 -6.07 5.64 -13.32
C LEU A 15 -6.58 7.06 -13.54
N GLU A 16 -6.05 7.76 -14.55
CA GLU A 16 -6.55 9.06 -15.00
C GLU A 16 -7.97 8.93 -15.56
N ASP A 17 -8.19 8.00 -16.49
CA ASP A 17 -9.51 7.77 -17.09
C ASP A 17 -10.55 7.36 -16.02
N LEU A 18 -10.15 6.54 -15.04
CA LEU A 18 -11.00 6.16 -13.91
C LEU A 18 -11.35 7.36 -13.03
N ARG A 19 -10.44 8.34 -12.87
CA ARG A 19 -10.71 9.56 -12.12
C ARG A 19 -11.78 10.40 -12.81
N GLU A 20 -11.67 10.58 -14.13
CA GLU A 20 -12.63 11.34 -14.92
C GLU A 20 -13.98 10.60 -15.07
N ASN A 21 -13.96 9.27 -15.07
CA ASN A 21 -15.13 8.42 -15.33
C ASN A 21 -15.49 7.52 -14.14
N ASN A 22 -15.42 8.02 -12.90
CA ASN A 22 -15.59 7.22 -11.68
C ASN A 22 -17.07 6.83 -11.43
N ASN A 23 -17.58 5.91 -12.25
CA ASN A 23 -18.93 5.38 -12.19
C ASN A 23 -18.95 3.88 -12.57
N ARG A 24 -19.98 3.17 -12.13
CA ARG A 24 -20.07 1.70 -12.29
C ARG A 24 -20.20 1.24 -13.74
N PRO A 25 -21.01 1.87 -14.61
CA PRO A 25 -21.11 1.49 -16.02
C PRO A 25 -19.75 1.55 -16.74
N TRP A 26 -19.05 2.68 -16.64
CA TRP A 26 -17.74 2.85 -17.27
C TRP A 26 -16.73 1.81 -16.76
N PHE A 27 -16.70 1.56 -15.46
CA PHE A 27 -15.80 0.55 -14.89
C PHE A 27 -16.15 -0.87 -15.34
N ALA A 28 -17.43 -1.18 -15.55
CA ALA A 28 -17.85 -2.49 -16.04
C ALA A 28 -17.33 -2.75 -17.45
N GLU A 29 -17.40 -1.74 -18.33
CA GLU A 29 -16.86 -1.78 -19.69
C GLU A 29 -15.33 -1.84 -19.71
N ASN A 30 -14.67 -1.18 -18.75
CA ASN A 30 -13.20 -1.12 -18.66
C ASN A 30 -12.60 -2.16 -17.71
N LYS A 31 -13.38 -3.17 -17.28
CA LYS A 31 -12.94 -4.15 -16.28
C LYS A 31 -11.75 -4.97 -16.74
N GLU A 32 -11.70 -5.38 -18.00
CA GLU A 32 -10.57 -6.14 -18.55
C GLU A 32 -9.29 -5.30 -18.57
N ARG A 33 -9.41 -4.02 -18.94
CA ARG A 33 -8.31 -3.04 -18.88
C ARG A 33 -7.81 -2.85 -17.45
N TYR A 34 -8.70 -2.72 -16.47
CA TYR A 34 -8.32 -2.72 -15.05
C TYR A 34 -7.53 -3.97 -14.67
N GLU A 35 -7.98 -5.14 -15.12
CA GLU A 35 -7.35 -6.40 -14.75
C GLU A 35 -5.96 -6.57 -15.37
N ALA A 36 -5.78 -6.15 -16.63
CA ALA A 36 -4.51 -6.16 -17.34
C ALA A 36 -3.54 -5.07 -16.85
N SER A 37 -4.03 -3.85 -16.66
CA SER A 37 -3.19 -2.68 -16.39
C SER A 37 -2.88 -2.47 -14.92
N LEU A 38 -3.72 -2.94 -13.98
CA LEU A 38 -3.48 -2.78 -12.55
C LEU A 38 -3.46 -4.09 -11.77
N LEU A 39 -4.54 -4.87 -11.84
CA LEU A 39 -4.73 -6.00 -10.92
C LEU A 39 -3.63 -7.05 -11.08
N THR A 40 -3.42 -7.51 -12.31
CA THR A 40 -2.46 -8.57 -12.62
C THR A 40 -1.02 -8.16 -12.29
N PRO A 41 -0.50 -7.01 -12.77
CA PRO A 41 0.86 -6.58 -12.44
C PRO A 41 1.03 -6.31 -10.93
N ALA A 42 0.00 -5.79 -10.23
CA ALA A 42 0.08 -5.60 -8.78
C ALA A 42 0.20 -6.92 -8.01
N LEU A 43 -0.55 -7.96 -8.41
CA LEU A 43 -0.43 -9.29 -7.81
C LEU A 43 0.93 -9.93 -8.10
N GLN A 44 1.47 -9.74 -9.30
CA GLN A 44 2.81 -10.20 -9.66
C GLN A 44 3.88 -9.48 -8.84
N LEU A 45 3.77 -8.16 -8.65
CA LEU A 45 4.67 -7.38 -7.79
C LEU A 45 4.67 -7.94 -6.36
N ILE A 46 3.48 -8.09 -5.75
CA ILE A 46 3.35 -8.64 -4.39
C ILE A 46 4.01 -10.01 -4.29
N ALA A 47 3.74 -10.91 -5.23
CA ALA A 47 4.33 -12.25 -5.25
C ALA A 47 5.86 -12.20 -5.36
N SER A 48 6.40 -11.28 -6.19
CA SER A 48 7.85 -11.12 -6.35
C SER A 48 8.56 -10.61 -5.10
N LEU A 49 7.83 -9.90 -4.22
CA LEU A 49 8.35 -9.32 -2.99
C LEU A 49 8.34 -10.30 -1.80
N GLU A 50 7.69 -11.45 -1.91
CA GLU A 50 7.58 -12.43 -0.82
C GLU A 50 8.96 -12.87 -0.29
N LYS A 51 9.82 -13.42 -1.16
CA LYS A 51 11.15 -13.89 -0.75
C LYS A 51 12.08 -12.77 -0.30
N PRO A 52 12.18 -11.62 -1.00
CA PRO A 52 13.00 -10.50 -0.53
C PRO A 52 12.55 -9.96 0.83
N LEU A 53 11.25 -9.73 1.03
CA LEU A 53 10.73 -9.20 2.29
C LEU A 53 10.85 -10.21 3.44
N ALA A 54 10.71 -11.50 3.18
CA ALA A 54 10.96 -12.53 4.20
C ALA A 54 12.39 -12.47 4.77
N LYS A 55 13.38 -12.00 4.00
CA LYS A 55 14.77 -11.87 4.46
C LYS A 55 15.01 -10.64 5.34
N VAL A 56 14.34 -9.52 5.05
CA VAL A 56 14.64 -8.22 5.69
C VAL A 56 13.58 -7.76 6.68
N ALA A 57 12.35 -8.28 6.54
CA ALA A 57 11.19 -7.93 7.34
C ALA A 57 10.28 -9.18 7.52
N PRO A 58 10.78 -10.23 8.19
CA PRO A 58 10.10 -11.54 8.29
C PRO A 58 8.74 -11.49 8.99
N LEU A 59 8.46 -10.41 9.73
CA LEU A 59 7.21 -10.23 10.44
C LEU A 59 6.10 -9.64 9.55
N LEU A 60 6.39 -9.26 8.30
CA LEU A 60 5.40 -8.77 7.35
C LEU A 60 4.73 -9.92 6.61
N ARG A 61 3.41 -9.83 6.45
CA ARG A 61 2.62 -10.73 5.62
C ARG A 61 2.59 -10.22 4.19
N VAL A 62 3.06 -11.06 3.27
CA VAL A 62 3.08 -10.81 1.83
C VAL A 62 2.15 -11.81 1.15
N GLU A 63 0.97 -11.36 0.74
CA GLU A 63 -0.09 -12.25 0.25
C GLU A 63 -0.67 -11.73 -1.07
N ALA A 64 -0.27 -12.34 -2.19
CA ALA A 64 -0.74 -11.99 -3.53
C ALA A 64 -2.17 -12.51 -3.78
N LYS A 65 -3.17 -11.88 -3.17
CA LYS A 65 -4.59 -12.23 -3.34
C LYS A 65 -5.40 -10.99 -3.73
N LYS A 66 -6.34 -11.17 -4.68
CA LYS A 66 -7.30 -10.12 -5.11
C LYS A 66 -8.15 -9.61 -3.94
N VAL A 67 -8.49 -10.48 -3.00
CA VAL A 67 -9.31 -10.18 -1.82
C VAL A 67 -8.62 -10.76 -0.58
N GLY A 68 -8.52 -9.94 0.46
CA GLY A 68 -8.01 -10.37 1.77
C GLY A 68 -6.50 -10.54 1.87
N GLY A 69 -5.73 -10.23 0.82
CA GLY A 69 -4.26 -10.23 0.85
C GLY A 69 -3.66 -8.83 1.00
N SER A 70 -2.44 -8.67 0.50
CA SER A 70 -1.69 -7.41 0.52
C SER A 70 -2.23 -6.37 -0.45
N LEU A 71 -2.96 -6.78 -1.49
CA LEU A 71 -3.60 -5.84 -2.41
C LEU A 71 -4.85 -5.24 -1.77
N MET A 72 -4.95 -3.91 -1.75
CA MET A 72 -6.17 -3.23 -1.31
C MET A 72 -7.23 -3.28 -2.41
N ARG A 73 -8.49 -3.42 -2.01
CA ARG A 73 -9.63 -3.33 -2.93
C ARG A 73 -9.69 -1.96 -3.60
N ILE A 74 -9.99 -1.95 -4.90
CA ILE A 74 -10.26 -0.74 -5.68
C ILE A 74 -11.55 -0.04 -5.25
N TYR A 75 -12.54 -0.78 -4.76
CA TYR A 75 -13.80 -0.20 -4.29
C TYR A 75 -13.59 0.72 -3.08
N LYS A 76 -14.18 1.92 -3.14
CA LYS A 76 -14.16 2.89 -2.05
C LYS A 76 -15.17 2.51 -0.97
N ASP A 77 -14.90 2.86 0.28
CA ASP A 77 -15.92 2.85 1.34
C ASP A 77 -16.53 4.25 1.43
N THR A 78 -17.80 4.39 1.02
CA THR A 78 -18.46 5.70 0.90
C THR A 78 -19.51 5.95 1.98
N ARG A 79 -19.67 5.04 2.96
CA ARG A 79 -20.71 5.14 4.00
C ARG A 79 -20.68 6.47 4.74
N PHE A 80 -19.48 6.96 5.05
CA PHE A 80 -19.27 8.20 5.80
C PHE A 80 -18.60 9.31 4.98
N SER A 81 -18.43 9.13 3.67
CA SER A 81 -17.80 10.14 2.80
C SER A 81 -18.87 11.01 2.14
N ALA A 82 -18.63 12.32 2.03
CA ALA A 82 -19.44 13.21 1.20
C ALA A 82 -19.30 12.85 -0.30
N ASP A 83 -18.11 12.44 -0.70
CA ASP A 83 -17.82 11.95 -2.04
C ASP A 83 -18.25 10.48 -2.18
N LYS A 84 -19.26 10.26 -3.04
CA LYS A 84 -19.89 8.95 -3.28
C LYS A 84 -19.30 8.18 -4.47
N THR A 85 -18.17 8.62 -5.02
CA THR A 85 -17.47 7.87 -6.08
C THR A 85 -17.21 6.41 -5.67
N PRO A 86 -17.55 5.42 -6.53
CA PRO A 86 -17.49 4.00 -6.19
C PRO A 86 -16.07 3.43 -6.11
N TYR A 87 -15.09 4.04 -6.78
CA TYR A 87 -13.73 3.49 -6.91
C TYR A 87 -12.67 4.45 -6.37
N LYS A 88 -11.58 3.86 -5.88
CA LYS A 88 -10.33 4.55 -5.63
C LYS A 88 -9.60 4.76 -6.95
N THR A 89 -8.98 5.93 -7.10
CA THR A 89 -8.21 6.33 -8.28
C THR A 89 -6.71 6.12 -8.09
N ASN A 90 -6.35 5.20 -7.20
CA ASN A 90 -4.98 4.86 -6.86
C ASN A 90 -4.84 3.35 -6.61
N LEU A 91 -3.65 2.82 -6.86
CA LEU A 91 -3.25 1.49 -6.42
C LEU A 91 -2.71 1.58 -4.98
N GLY A 92 -3.26 0.75 -4.10
CA GLY A 92 -2.79 0.60 -2.73
C GLY A 92 -2.36 -0.84 -2.46
N ILE A 93 -1.13 -1.01 -1.99
CA ILE A 93 -0.61 -2.29 -1.52
C ILE A 93 -0.17 -2.11 -0.06
N GLN A 94 -0.60 -3.01 0.82
CA GLN A 94 -0.25 -3.00 2.24
C GLN A 94 0.42 -4.34 2.61
N PHE A 95 1.57 -4.28 3.25
CA PHE A 95 2.19 -5.42 3.91
C PHE A 95 2.00 -5.24 5.41
N ARG A 96 1.11 -6.04 6.00
CA ARG A 96 0.73 -5.91 7.40
C ARG A 96 1.68 -6.71 8.27
N HIS A 97 2.01 -6.18 9.45
CA HIS A 97 2.71 -6.96 10.46
C HIS A 97 1.84 -8.13 10.94
N GLN A 98 2.46 -9.28 11.18
CA GLN A 98 1.76 -10.51 11.55
C GLN A 98 0.97 -10.46 12.86
N ALA A 99 1.26 -9.47 13.70
CA ALA A 99 0.67 -9.26 15.03
C ALA A 99 -0.72 -8.64 14.98
N GLY A 100 -1.15 -8.06 13.85
CA GLY A 100 -2.47 -7.44 13.76
C GLY A 100 -3.09 -7.60 12.38
N LYS A 101 -4.43 -7.63 12.36
CA LYS A 101 -5.22 -7.74 11.12
C LYS A 101 -5.74 -6.37 10.64
N ASP A 102 -5.60 -5.34 11.48
CA ASP A 102 -6.05 -3.97 11.21
C ASP A 102 -4.89 -3.06 10.74
N VAL A 103 -5.24 -1.79 10.50
CA VAL A 103 -4.35 -0.74 10.01
C VAL A 103 -3.50 -0.09 11.10
N HIS A 104 -3.73 -0.42 12.38
CA HIS A 104 -3.02 0.15 13.51
C HIS A 104 -1.76 -0.64 13.87
N ALA A 105 -1.70 -1.91 13.45
CA ALA A 105 -0.46 -2.66 13.46
C ALA A 105 0.61 -1.99 12.58
N PRO A 106 1.90 -2.12 12.91
CA PRO A 106 2.96 -1.69 12.02
C PRO A 106 2.80 -2.29 10.63
N GLY A 107 3.25 -1.58 9.61
CA GLY A 107 3.15 -2.07 8.24
C GLY A 107 3.91 -1.21 7.27
N VAL A 108 3.89 -1.68 6.02
CA VAL A 108 4.41 -0.98 4.86
C VAL A 108 3.24 -0.74 3.91
N TYR A 109 3.10 0.49 3.43
CA TYR A 109 2.11 0.88 2.44
C TYR A 109 2.81 1.41 1.20
N LEU A 110 2.48 0.87 0.05
CA LEU A 110 2.87 1.37 -1.26
C LEU A 110 1.65 2.02 -1.91
N HIS A 111 1.82 3.29 -2.26
CA HIS A 111 0.87 4.09 -3.00
C HIS A 111 1.37 4.31 -4.42
N VAL A 112 0.49 4.16 -5.40
CA VAL A 112 0.75 4.58 -6.78
C VAL A 112 -0.52 5.23 -7.33
N ASP A 113 -0.41 6.49 -7.75
CA ASP A 113 -1.42 7.20 -8.52
C ASP A 113 -0.75 8.02 -9.65
N PRO A 114 -1.51 8.69 -10.54
CA PRO A 114 -0.94 9.46 -11.64
C PRO A 114 -0.01 10.62 -11.26
N GLN A 115 -0.17 11.18 -10.06
CA GLN A 115 0.55 12.35 -9.57
C GLN A 115 1.68 11.99 -8.62
N GLU A 116 1.53 10.91 -7.84
CA GLU A 116 2.51 10.50 -6.86
C GLU A 116 2.63 8.97 -6.71
N ALA A 117 3.85 8.54 -6.36
CA ALA A 117 4.11 7.20 -5.90
C ALA A 117 5.02 7.27 -4.68
N PHE A 118 4.58 6.68 -3.57
CA PHE A 118 5.34 6.73 -2.32
C PHE A 118 5.23 5.44 -1.52
N LEU A 119 6.22 5.23 -0.67
CA LEU A 119 6.27 4.17 0.32
C LEU A 119 6.15 4.78 1.71
N ALA A 120 5.20 4.30 2.52
CA ALA A 120 5.09 4.65 3.93
C ALA A 120 5.37 3.42 4.80
N VAL A 121 6.11 3.62 5.89
CA VAL A 121 6.45 2.56 6.85
C VAL A 121 6.19 3.06 8.26
N GLY A 122 5.53 2.26 9.08
CA GLY A 122 5.29 2.62 10.48
C GLY A 122 3.95 2.10 10.99
N THR A 123 3.41 2.77 12.00
CA THR A 123 2.08 2.50 12.56
C THR A 123 1.17 3.71 12.34
N TRP A 124 -0.03 3.47 11.82
CA TRP A 124 -0.99 4.54 11.59
C TRP A 124 -1.97 4.65 12.76
N ARG A 125 -1.98 5.81 13.42
CA ARG A 125 -2.81 6.09 14.61
C ARG A 125 -2.74 4.95 15.65
N PRO A 126 -1.55 4.64 16.19
CA PRO A 126 -1.41 3.58 17.19
C PRO A 126 -2.28 3.86 18.42
N PRO A 127 -2.82 2.82 19.09
CA PRO A 127 -3.48 2.98 20.38
C PRO A 127 -2.51 3.53 21.44
N SER A 128 -3.04 4.18 22.48
CA SER A 128 -2.26 4.89 23.49
C SER A 128 -1.12 4.05 24.08
N GLU A 129 -1.38 2.78 24.37
CA GLU A 129 -0.37 1.85 24.91
C GLU A 129 0.80 1.62 23.94
N ALA A 130 0.51 1.37 22.67
CA ALA A 130 1.55 1.19 21.65
C ALA A 130 2.33 2.49 21.41
N LEU A 131 1.63 3.62 21.36
CA LEU A 131 2.25 4.93 21.21
C LEU A 131 3.21 5.25 22.38
N LYS A 132 2.80 4.95 23.62
CA LYS A 132 3.64 5.13 24.80
C LYS A 132 4.91 4.28 24.72
N LYS A 133 4.80 3.01 24.31
CA LYS A 133 5.96 2.12 24.13
C LYS A 133 6.91 2.61 23.05
N ILE A 134 6.39 3.07 21.91
CA ILE A 134 7.20 3.64 20.82
C ILE A 134 7.97 4.88 21.32
N ARG A 135 7.26 5.80 21.99
CA ARG A 135 7.89 7.02 22.55
C ARG A 135 8.91 6.70 23.63
N GLY A 136 8.60 5.77 24.53
CA GLY A 136 9.54 5.30 25.56
C GLY A 136 10.81 4.74 24.94
N SER A 137 10.68 3.86 23.93
CA SER A 137 11.82 3.29 23.23
C SER A 137 12.69 4.35 22.54
N ILE A 138 12.08 5.38 21.93
CA ILE A 138 12.81 6.51 21.34
C ILE A 138 13.61 7.28 22.40
N VAL A 139 13.01 7.54 23.58
CA VAL A 139 13.68 8.25 24.68
C VAL A 139 14.82 7.41 25.26
N GLU A 140 14.59 6.12 25.53
CA GLU A 140 15.60 5.20 26.05
C GLU A 140 16.80 5.05 25.10
N HIS A 141 16.56 5.17 23.78
CA HIS A 141 17.58 5.01 22.74
C HIS A 141 17.84 6.32 21.98
N GLU A 142 17.76 7.47 22.66
CA GLU A 142 17.82 8.81 22.06
C GLU A 142 19.04 9.00 21.14
N ALA A 143 20.23 8.58 21.58
CA ALA A 143 21.46 8.72 20.80
C ALA A 143 21.36 7.97 19.44
N ASN A 144 20.80 6.76 19.45
CA ASN A 144 20.58 5.99 18.23
C ASN A 144 19.54 6.66 17.34
N TRP A 145 18.45 7.16 17.91
CA TRP A 145 17.41 7.88 17.19
C TRP A 145 17.97 9.14 16.50
N ARG A 146 18.70 9.99 17.23
CA ARG A 146 19.35 11.19 16.68
C ARG A 146 20.37 10.86 15.60
N ARG A 147 21.13 9.77 15.74
CA ARG A 147 22.06 9.30 14.71
C ARG A 147 21.33 8.90 13.43
N LEU A 148 20.22 8.17 13.55
CA LEU A 148 19.40 7.77 12.40
C LEU A 148 18.82 8.98 11.68
N LEU A 149 18.29 9.97 12.41
CA LEU A 149 17.77 11.20 11.84
C LEU A 149 18.82 12.05 11.11
N LYS A 150 20.11 11.84 11.38
CA LYS A 150 21.22 12.53 10.69
C LYS A 150 21.85 11.70 9.58
N ALA A 151 21.43 10.44 9.40
CA ALA A 151 22.01 9.57 8.40
C ALA A 151 21.66 10.10 6.99
N LYS A 152 22.67 10.18 6.10
CA LYS A 152 22.48 10.64 4.71
C LYS A 152 21.38 9.89 3.98
N ARG A 153 21.28 8.57 4.20
CA ARG A 153 20.24 7.69 3.63
C ARG A 153 18.79 8.11 3.98
N PHE A 154 18.58 9.06 4.88
CA PHE A 154 17.27 9.56 5.31
C PHE A 154 17.03 11.05 5.01
N ASN A 155 18.07 11.82 4.65
CA ASN A 155 17.99 13.28 4.44
C ASN A 155 18.35 13.71 3.00
N ASP A 156 18.68 12.77 2.13
CA ASP A 156 18.94 12.99 0.70
C ASP A 156 17.66 12.80 -0.12
#